data_AF-A0A829QIN0-F1
#
_entry.id   AF-A0A829QIN0-F1
#
_cell.length_a   1.000
_cell.length_b   1.000
_cell.length_c   1.000
_cell.angle_alpha   90.00
_cell.angle_beta   90.00
_cell.angle_gamma   90.00
#
_symmetry.space_group_name_H-M   'P 1'
#
loop_
_entity.id
_entity.type
_entity.pdbx_description
1 polymer ?
#
loop_
_entity_poly.entity_id
_entity_poly.type
_entity_poly.pdbx_seq_one_letter_code
_entity_poly.pdbx_strand_id
1 'polypeptide(L)'
;MVVRAGDRTDEFEALRPRLQAVAYRLTGSVADAEDIVQDAWLRLYSTTAEIEDLAAWLTTVVSRLGLDRLRSAVYRRETYVGEWLPEPVVTGPGRR
;
A
#
# COMPACT_ATOMS: atom_id res chain seq x y z
N MET A 1 3.36 -18.49 -18.08
CA MET A 1 4.15 -17.57 -18.92
C MET A 1 5.06 -16.81 -17.97
N VAL A 2 6.37 -17.02 -18.04
CA VAL A 2 7.32 -16.44 -17.07
C VAL A 2 7.60 -14.98 -17.46
N VAL A 3 7.12 -14.04 -16.65
CA VAL A 3 7.22 -12.58 -16.89
C VAL A 3 8.67 -12.12 -16.71
N ARG A 4 9.28 -11.55 -17.75
CA ARG A 4 10.65 -11.00 -17.69
C ARG A 4 10.70 -9.65 -16.98
N ALA A 5 11.86 -9.19 -16.52
CA ALA A 5 11.98 -7.98 -15.70
C ALA A 5 11.40 -6.70 -16.37
N GLY A 6 11.53 -6.56 -17.69
CA GLY A 6 10.87 -5.50 -18.46
C GLY A 6 9.34 -5.61 -18.42
N ASP A 7 8.80 -6.80 -18.71
CA ASP A 7 7.36 -7.09 -18.62
C ASP A 7 6.80 -6.87 -17.21
N ARG A 8 7.57 -7.16 -16.16
CA ARG A 8 7.13 -6.98 -14.76
C ARG A 8 6.86 -5.51 -14.44
N THR A 9 7.60 -4.59 -15.06
CA THR A 9 7.41 -3.15 -14.85
C THR A 9 6.10 -2.69 -15.48
N ASP A 10 5.89 -3.02 -16.76
CA ASP A 10 4.70 -2.62 -17.49
C ASP A 10 3.43 -3.23 -16.89
N GLU A 11 3.48 -4.51 -16.49
CA GLU A 11 2.35 -5.19 -15.85
C GLU A 11 2.05 -4.61 -14.46
N PHE A 12 3.07 -4.25 -13.68
CA PHE A 12 2.88 -3.57 -12.40
C PHE A 12 2.23 -2.19 -12.59
N GLU A 13 2.72 -1.38 -13.53
CA GLU A 13 2.16 -0.06 -13.80
C GLU A 13 0.70 -0.15 -14.27
N ALA A 14 0.36 -1.16 -15.08
CA ALA A 14 -1.02 -1.45 -15.46
C ALA A 14 -1.92 -1.81 -14.26
N LEU A 15 -1.36 -2.48 -13.25
CA LEU A 15 -2.07 -2.89 -12.02
C LEU A 15 -2.09 -1.80 -10.93
N ARG A 16 -1.17 -0.83 -10.97
CA ARG A 16 -0.97 0.19 -9.93
C ARG A 16 -2.27 0.88 -9.49
N PRO A 17 -3.15 1.38 -10.38
CA PRO A 17 -4.39 2.03 -9.95
C PRO A 17 -5.32 1.10 -9.17
N ARG A 18 -5.40 -0.18 -9.57
CA ARG A 18 -6.21 -1.19 -8.89
C ARG A 18 -5.62 -1.53 -7.52
N LEU A 19 -4.30 -1.66 -7.42
CA LEU A 19 -3.60 -1.96 -6.17
C LEU A 19 -3.75 -0.81 -5.17
N GLN A 20 -3.62 0.45 -5.62
CA GLN A 20 -3.90 1.63 -4.80
C GLN A 20 -5.35 1.63 -4.30
N ALA A 21 -6.32 1.32 -5.16
CA ALA A 21 -7.72 1.23 -4.74
C ALA A 21 -7.97 0.11 -3.71
N VAL A 22 -7.27 -1.03 -3.81
CA VAL A 22 -7.33 -2.10 -2.79
C VAL A 22 -6.76 -1.61 -1.47
N ALA A 23 -5.55 -1.04 -1.47
CA ALA A 23 -4.91 -0.54 -0.27
C ALA A 23 -5.74 0.56 0.41
N TYR A 24 -6.26 1.51 -0.38
CA TYR A 24 -7.12 2.59 0.11
C TYR A 24 -8.40 2.07 0.77
N ARG A 25 -9.06 1.04 0.19
CA ARG A 25 -10.24 0.44 0.84
C ARG A 25 -9.93 -0.24 2.17
N LEU A 26 -8.70 -0.72 2.35
CA LEU A 26 -8.26 -1.32 3.61
C LEU A 26 -7.92 -0.23 4.65
N THR A 27 -7.14 0.78 4.26
CA THR A 27 -6.55 1.74 5.20
C THR A 27 -7.39 3.01 5.39
N GLY A 28 -8.23 3.36 4.43
CA GLY A 28 -8.94 4.65 4.37
C GLY A 28 -8.04 5.87 4.10
N SER A 29 -6.75 5.66 3.82
CA SER A 29 -5.76 6.73 3.64
C SER A 29 -5.05 6.60 2.28
N VAL A 30 -5.05 7.70 1.52
CA VAL A 30 -4.39 7.76 0.20
C VAL A 30 -2.87 7.64 0.36
N ALA A 31 -2.28 8.35 1.33
CA ALA A 31 -0.85 8.28 1.60
C ALA A 31 -0.42 6.85 1.97
N ASP A 32 -1.15 6.19 2.88
CA ASP A 32 -0.87 4.81 3.24
C ASP A 32 -1.01 3.88 2.03
N ALA A 33 -2.00 4.12 1.16
CA ALA A 33 -2.20 3.32 -0.04
C ALA A 33 -1.05 3.45 -1.04
N GLU A 34 -0.53 4.66 -1.22
CA GLU A 34 0.63 4.92 -2.08
C GLU A 34 1.89 4.24 -1.53
N ASP A 35 2.16 4.39 -0.24
CA ASP A 35 3.31 3.77 0.44
C ASP A 35 3.26 2.25 0.34
N ILE A 36 2.10 1.64 0.61
CA ILE A 36 1.92 0.18 0.52
C ILE A 36 2.21 -0.33 -0.90
N VAL A 37 1.75 0.39 -1.92
CA VAL A 37 1.98 0.00 -3.32
C VAL A 37 3.45 0.18 -3.71
N GLN A 38 4.13 1.21 -3.18
CA GLN A 38 5.58 1.35 -3.35
C GLN A 38 6.35 0.21 -2.68
N ASP A 39 6.00 -0.18 -1.45
CA ASP A 39 6.61 -1.32 -0.78
C ASP A 39 6.39 -2.64 -1.54
N ALA A 40 5.20 -2.82 -2.12
CA ALA A 40 4.90 -3.97 -2.98
C ALA A 40 5.78 -4.00 -4.24
N TRP A 41 6.04 -2.84 -4.87
CA TRP A 41 6.98 -2.71 -5.98
C TRP A 41 8.39 -3.13 -5.60
N LEU A 42 8.90 -2.64 -4.46
CA LEU A 42 10.24 -3.00 -3.98
C LEU A 42 10.35 -4.50 -3.70
N ARG A 43 9.31 -5.11 -3.10
CA ARG A 43 9.26 -6.56 -2.87
C ARG A 43 9.28 -7.34 -4.18
N LEU A 44 8.52 -6.91 -5.19
CA LEU A 44 8.55 -7.51 -6.54
C LEU A 44 9.95 -7.44 -7.15
N TYR A 45 10.64 -6.30 -7.02
CA TYR A 45 11.97 -6.12 -7.59
C TYR A 45 13.04 -6.95 -6.85
N SER A 46 12.87 -7.19 -5.55
CA SER A 46 13.76 -8.05 -4.77
C SER A 46 13.51 -9.55 -4.93
N THR A 47 12.41 -9.95 -5.56
CA THR A 47 12.03 -11.36 -5.64
C THR A 47 12.71 -12.08 -6.80
N THR A 48 13.38 -13.19 -6.49
CA THR A 48 13.94 -14.12 -7.49
C THR A 48 12.99 -15.26 -7.83
N ALA A 49 11.84 -15.34 -7.14
CA ALA A 49 10.84 -16.38 -7.39
C ALA A 49 10.20 -16.22 -8.78
N GLU A 50 9.85 -17.36 -9.39
CA GLU A 50 8.93 -17.37 -10.52
C GLU A 50 7.51 -17.09 -10.00
N ILE A 51 6.89 -16.06 -10.58
CA ILE A 51 5.51 -15.67 -10.27
C ILE A 51 4.67 -16.02 -11.49
N GLU A 52 3.74 -16.95 -11.32
CA GLU A 52 2.86 -17.41 -12.40
C GLU A 52 1.74 -16.41 -12.71
N ASP A 53 1.20 -15.77 -11.67
CA ASP A 53 0.16 -14.73 -11.74
C ASP A 53 0.59 -13.51 -10.90
N LEU A 54 1.08 -12.48 -11.59
CA LEU A 54 1.59 -11.27 -10.94
C LEU A 54 0.46 -10.47 -10.28
N ALA A 55 -0.74 -10.43 -10.87
CA ALA A 55 -1.87 -9.70 -10.32
C ALA A 55 -2.36 -10.31 -9.00
N ALA A 56 -2.48 -11.63 -8.93
CA ALA A 56 -2.84 -12.34 -7.71
C ALA A 56 -1.77 -12.19 -6.62
N TRP A 57 -0.49 -12.28 -7.01
CA TRP A 57 0.64 -12.11 -6.10
C TRP A 57 0.67 -10.69 -5.51
N LEU A 58 0.59 -9.65 -6.36
CA LEU A 58 0.60 -8.25 -5.93
C LEU A 58 -0.61 -7.90 -5.06
N THR A 59 -1.80 -8.38 -5.42
CA THR A 59 -3.01 -8.17 -4.60
C THR A 59 -2.79 -8.75 -3.20
N THR A 60 -2.21 -9.95 -3.09
CA THR A 60 -1.91 -10.60 -1.81
C THR A 60 -0.89 -9.80 -1.00
N VAL A 61 0.20 -9.35 -1.64
CA VAL A 61 1.24 -8.55 -0.97
C VAL A 61 0.69 -7.24 -0.45
N VAL A 62 -0.05 -6.50 -1.28
CA VAL A 62 -0.69 -5.23 -0.92
C VAL A 62 -1.70 -5.41 0.21
N SER A 63 -2.54 -6.45 0.17
CA SER A 63 -3.49 -6.71 1.25
C SER A 63 -2.80 -7.03 2.57
N ARG A 64 -1.70 -7.80 2.56
CA ARG A 64 -0.93 -8.10 3.78
C ARG A 64 -0.30 -6.85 4.37
N LEU A 65 0.37 -6.05 3.54
CA LEU A 65 0.96 -4.77 3.94
C LEU A 65 -0.08 -3.82 4.53
N GLY A 66 -1.27 -3.72 3.91
CA GLY A 66 -2.38 -2.91 4.44
C GLY A 66 -2.87 -3.38 5.80
N LEU A 67 -3.06 -4.67 6.00
CA LEU A 67 -3.44 -5.23 7.29
C LEU A 67 -2.36 -5.03 8.37
N ASP A 68 -1.09 -5.15 8.01
CA ASP A 68 0.04 -4.87 8.91
C ASP A 68 0.06 -3.39 9.34
N ARG A 69 -0.19 -2.47 8.39
CA ARG A 69 -0.25 -1.03 8.68
C ARG A 69 -1.38 -0.69 9.65
N LEU A 70 -2.56 -1.28 9.48
CA LEU A 70 -3.69 -1.13 10.41
C LEU A 70 -3.34 -1.67 11.81
N ARG A 71 -2.75 -2.87 11.89
CA ARG A 71 -2.31 -3.47 13.17
C ARG A 71 -1.30 -2.59 13.88
N SER A 72 -0.31 -2.05 13.15
CA SER A 72 0.68 -1.14 13.70
C SER A 72 0.06 0.18 14.19
N ALA A 73 -0.90 0.74 13.45
CA ALA A 73 -1.62 1.93 13.87
C ALA A 73 -2.43 1.71 15.15
N VAL A 74 -3.10 0.56 15.27
CA VAL A 74 -3.81 0.15 16.50
C VAL A 74 -2.83 0.01 17.66
N TYR A 75 -1.73 -0.71 17.47
CA TYR A 75 -0.71 -0.90 18.52
C TYR A 75 -0.10 0.43 18.98
N ARG A 76 0.17 1.37 18.06
CA ARG A 76 0.65 2.73 18.40
C ARG A 76 -0.36 3.49 19.26
N ARG A 77 -1.67 3.32 19.04
CA ARG A 77 -2.72 3.92 19.87
C ARG A 77 -2.81 3.27 21.26
N GLU A 78 -2.63 1.95 21.35
CA GLU A 78 -2.69 1.21 22.62
C GLU A 78 -1.44 1.40 23.49
N THR A 79 -0.28 1.59 22.87
CA THR A 79 1.00 1.80 23.58
C THR A 79 1.19 3.26 24.02
N TYR A 80 0.36 4.19 23.52
CA TYR A 80 0.44 5.60 23.90
C TYR A 80 -0.23 5.85 25.25
N VAL A 81 0.55 6.28 26.24
CA VAL A 81 0.04 6.78 27.52
C VAL A 81 -0.37 8.25 27.31
N GLY A 82 -1.52 8.51 26.69
CA GLY A 82 -2.05 9.87 26.46
C GLY A 82 -3.23 9.94 25.49
N GLU A 83 -4.00 11.05 25.53
CA GLU A 83 -5.19 11.28 24.69
C GLU A 83 -4.83 11.38 23.20
N TRP A 84 -5.28 10.41 22.42
CA TRP A 84 -5.03 10.35 20.97
C TRP A 84 -5.94 11.32 20.22
N LEU A 85 -5.35 12.28 19.49
CA LEU A 85 -6.05 13.14 18.54
C LEU A 85 -5.84 12.63 17.10
N PRO A 86 -6.90 12.44 16.29
CA PRO A 86 -6.75 12.09 14.87
C PRO A 86 -6.04 13.20 14.09
N GLU A 87 -5.38 12.84 12.97
CA GLU A 87 -4.66 13.81 12.14
C GLU A 87 -5.61 14.94 11.69
N PRO A 88 -5.24 16.22 11.92
CA PRO A 88 -6.10 17.34 11.58
C PRO A 88 -6.25 17.44 10.05
N VAL A 89 -7.50 17.50 9.60
CA VAL A 89 -7.82 17.82 8.21
C VAL A 89 -7.34 19.25 7.95
N VAL A 90 -6.28 19.40 7.15
CA VAL A 90 -5.81 20.70 6.70
C VAL A 90 -6.85 21.27 5.75
N THR A 91 -7.82 22.00 6.30
CA THR A 91 -8.65 22.92 5.52
C THR A 91 -7.74 24.08 5.16
N GLY A 92 -7.35 24.16 3.88
CA GLY A 92 -6.45 25.19 3.38
C GLY A 92 -6.95 26.59 3.74
N PRO A 93 -6.05 27.58 3.88
CA PRO A 93 -6.43 28.92 4.30
C PRO A 93 -7.38 29.52 3.26
N GLY A 94 -8.60 29.84 3.70
CA GLY A 94 -9.55 30.64 2.93
C GLY A 94 -8.88 31.97 2.58
N ARG A 95 -8.49 32.12 1.31
CA ARG A 95 -8.06 33.41 0.77
C ARG A 95 -9.23 34.37 0.86
N ARG A 96 -9.00 35.49 1.54
CA ARG A 96 -9.78 36.72 1.38
C ARG A 96 -9.47 37.34 0.03
#